data_AF-A0A3D5T1I9-F1
#
_entry.id   AF-A0A3D5T1I9-F1
#
_cell.length_a   1.000
_cell.length_b   1.000
_cell.length_c   1.000
_cell.angle_alpha   90.00
_cell.angle_beta   90.00
_cell.angle_gamma   90.00
#
_symmetry.space_group_name_H-M   'P 1'
#
loop_
_entity.id
_entity.type
_entity.pdbx_description
1 polymer ?
#
loop_
_entity_poly.entity_id
_entity_poly.type
_entity_poly.pdbx_seq_one_letter_code
_entity_poly.pdbx_strand_id
1 'polypeptide(L)' 'VPGRSKAYESIIKGEPIRKLNVPESFNVLIRELKGLGLEVELLKDGRIIETQKPEPTQNKAAEND' A
#
# COMPACT_ATOMS: atom_id res chain seq x y z
N VAL A 1 7.96 1.85 5.56
CA VAL A 1 7.44 0.66 4.84
C VAL A 1 6.47 -0.09 5.74
N PRO A 2 5.17 0.26 5.70
CA PRO A 2 4.19 -0.21 6.69
C PRO A 2 3.82 -1.70 6.56
N GLY A 3 3.84 -2.25 5.34
CA GLY A 3 3.34 -3.62 5.08
C GLY A 3 4.19 -4.72 5.71
N ARG A 4 5.52 -4.60 5.69
CA ARG A 4 6.43 -5.62 6.24
C ARG A 4 6.34 -5.69 7.77
N SER A 5 6.38 -4.55 8.44
CA SER A 5 6.23 -4.47 9.90
C SER A 5 4.90 -5.06 10.37
N LYS A 6 3.80 -4.74 9.66
CA LYS A 6 2.47 -5.24 10.00
C LYS A 6 2.31 -6.74 9.77
N ALA A 7 2.93 -7.28 8.72
CA ALA A 7 2.99 -8.73 8.49
C ALA A 7 3.78 -9.43 9.60
N TYR A 8 4.92 -8.87 10.00
CA TYR A 8 5.72 -9.38 11.11
C TYR A 8 4.94 -9.41 12.43
N GLU A 9 4.25 -8.31 12.76
CA GLU A 9 3.38 -8.25 13.94
C GLU A 9 2.25 -9.27 13.90
N SER A 10 1.62 -9.47 12.73
CA SER A 10 0.52 -10.45 12.57
C SER A 10 1.02 -11.88 12.82
N ILE A 11 2.24 -12.20 12.35
CA ILE A 11 2.88 -13.50 12.59
C ILE A 11 3.12 -13.72 14.09
N ILE A 12 3.67 -12.72 14.80
CA ILE A 12 3.91 -12.82 16.25
C ILE A 12 2.61 -13.01 17.02
N LYS A 13 1.55 -12.30 16.63
CA LYS A 13 0.25 -12.30 17.32
C LYS A 13 -0.67 -13.47 16.93
N GLY A 14 -0.30 -14.27 15.93
CA GLY A 14 -1.17 -15.31 15.38
C GLY A 14 -2.41 -14.75 14.66
N GLU A 15 -2.38 -13.48 14.24
CA GLU A 15 -3.49 -12.81 13.56
C GLU A 15 -3.42 -13.03 12.05
N PRO A 16 -4.58 -13.00 11.34
CA PRO A 16 -4.59 -13.03 9.88
C PRO A 16 -3.82 -11.86 9.27
N ILE A 17 -2.88 -12.15 8.37
CA ILE A 17 -2.14 -11.13 7.64
C ILE A 17 -3.11 -10.31 6.79
N ARG A 18 -3.22 -9.01 7.07
CA ARG A 18 -4.05 -8.08 6.28
C ARG A 18 -3.53 -7.92 4.85
N LYS A 19 -4.45 -7.54 3.96
CA LYS A 19 -4.26 -7.47 2.51
C LYS A 19 -2.98 -6.69 2.13
N LEU A 20 -2.18 -7.32 1.26
CA LEU A 20 -0.97 -6.73 0.70
C LEU A 20 -1.31 -5.49 -0.13
N ASN A 21 -0.61 -4.40 0.15
CA ASN A 21 -0.62 -3.19 -0.68
C ASN A 21 0.26 -3.38 -1.92
N VAL A 22 0.14 -2.47 -2.89
CA VAL A 22 1.02 -2.40 -4.05
C VAL A 22 2.49 -2.29 -3.60
N PRO A 23 3.42 -3.08 -4.16
CA PRO A 23 4.84 -3.00 -3.83
C PRO A 23 5.42 -1.61 -4.12
N GLU A 24 6.33 -1.14 -3.29
CA GLU A 24 6.96 0.16 -3.52
C GLU A 24 7.75 0.20 -4.84
N SER A 25 8.34 -0.92 -5.25
CA SER A 25 9.02 -1.05 -6.54
C SER A 25 8.12 -0.76 -7.74
N PHE A 26 6.82 -1.06 -7.64
CA PHE A 26 5.86 -0.71 -8.69
C PHE A 26 5.63 0.80 -8.76
N ASN A 27 5.53 1.47 -7.60
CA ASN A 27 5.43 2.94 -7.57
C ASN A 27 6.68 3.61 -8.12
N VAL A 28 7.87 3.02 -7.89
CA VAL A 28 9.14 3.49 -8.47
C VAL A 28 9.11 3.35 -10.00
N LEU A 29 8.72 2.18 -10.52
CA LEU A 29 8.58 1.95 -11.96
C LEU A 29 7.67 2.99 -12.64
N ILE A 30 6.50 3.27 -12.07
CA ILE A 30 5.59 4.28 -12.62
C ILE A 30 6.24 5.67 -12.66
N ARG A 31 6.99 6.04 -11.62
CA ARG A 31 7.70 7.32 -11.58
C ARG A 31 8.83 7.40 -12.61
N GLU A 32 9.54 6.30 -12.82
CA GLU A 32 10.60 6.22 -13.84
C GLU A 32 10.01 6.38 -15.25
N LEU A 33 8.92 5.69 -15.57
CA LEU A 33 8.22 5.84 -16.85
C LEU A 33 7.73 7.27 -17.07
N LYS A 34 7.14 7.90 -16.05
CA LYS A 34 6.74 9.33 -16.10
C LYS A 34 7.93 10.26 -16.25
N GLY A 35 9.07 9.95 -15.64
CA GLY A 35 10.33 10.69 -15.80
C GLY A 35 10.88 10.64 -17.23
N LEU A 36 10.54 9.59 -17.99
CA LEU A 36 10.84 9.49 -19.43
C LEU A 36 9.84 10.26 -20.32
N GLY A 37 8.86 10.95 -19.74
CA GLY A 37 7.81 11.68 -20.48
C GLY A 37 6.66 10.80 -20.95
N LEU A 38 6.55 9.56 -20.44
CA LEU A 38 5.42 8.68 -20.76
C LEU A 38 4.22 9.01 -19.89
N GLU A 39 3.06 9.12 -20.52
CA GLU A 39 1.78 9.23 -19.82
C GLU A 39 1.34 7.84 -19.35
N VAL A 40 1.30 7.64 -18.03
CA VAL A 40 0.96 6.37 -17.41
C VAL A 40 -0.09 6.60 -16.33
N GLU A 41 -1.20 5.90 -16.45
CA GLU A 41 -2.34 5.95 -15.54
C GLU A 41 -2.69 4.55 -15.04
N LEU A 42 -3.16 4.48 -13.79
CA LEU A 42 -3.67 3.23 -13.24
C LEU A 42 -5.16 3.13 -13.50
N LEU A 43 -5.58 2.00 -14.05
CA LEU A 43 -6.97 1.72 -14.34
C LEU A 43 -7.49 0.63 -13.41
N LYS A 44 -8.69 0.85 -12.87
CA LYS A 44 -9.45 -0.17 -12.15
C LYS A 44 -10.89 -0.13 -12.64
N ASP A 45 -11.38 -1.26 -13.14
CA ASP A 45 -12.74 -1.41 -13.66
C ASP A 45 -13.10 -0.32 -14.70
N GLY A 46 -12.13 0.02 -15.57
CA GLY A 46 -12.29 1.03 -16.62
C GLY A 46 -12.22 2.49 -16.14
N ARG A 47 -11.86 2.73 -14.87
CA ARG A 47 -11.73 4.08 -14.29
C ARG A 47 -10.29 4.36 -13.89
N ILE A 48 -9.84 5.58 -14.13
CA ILE A 48 -8.55 6.06 -13.64
C ILE A 48 -8.61 6.11 -12.11
N ILE A 49 -7.63 5.50 -11.47
CA ILE A 49 -7.45 5.55 -10.02
C ILE A 49 -6.13 6.24 -9.69
N GLU A 50 -6.16 7.05 -8.64
CA GLU A 50 -4.93 7.59 -8.08
C GLU A 50 -4.18 6.49 -7.32
N THR A 51 -2.85 6.51 -7.39
CA THR A 51 -2.02 5.75 -6.47
C THR A 51 -2.34 6.23 -5.06
N GLN A 52 -3.00 5.41 -4.25
CA GLN A 52 -3.21 5.72 -2.84
C GLN A 52 -1.83 6.00 -2.22
N LYS A 53 -1.62 7.22 -1.72
CA LYS A 53 -0.58 7.46 -0.72
C LYS A 53 -0.83 6.42 0.37
N PRO A 54 0.19 5.74 0.92
CA PRO A 54 -0.02 4.81 2.00
C PRO A 54 -0.72 5.56 3.14
N GLU A 55 -2.02 5.29 3.31
CA GLU A 55 -2.82 5.79 4.42
C GLU A 55 -2.07 5.44 5.71
N PRO A 56 -1.77 6.40 6.59
CA PRO A 56 -1.31 6.07 7.92
C PRO A 56 -2.42 5.23 8.55
N THR A 57 -2.16 3.94 8.74
CA THR A 57 -3.15 3.06 9.36
C THR A 57 -3.46 3.65 10.73
N GLN A 58 -4.67 4.20 10.91
CA GLN A 58 -5.19 4.57 12.21
C GLN A 58 -5.20 3.31 13.09
N ASN A 59 -4.31 3.26 14.07
CA ASN A 59 -4.37 2.29 15.14
C ASN A 59 -5.57 2.65 16.03
N LYS A 60 -6.75 2.11 15.69
CA LYS A 60 -7.85 1.95 16.65
C LYS A 60 -7.67 0.59 17.33
N ALA A 61 -6.93 0.55 18.43
CA ALA A 61 -6.97 -0.52 19.44
C ALA A 61 -6.07 -0.15 20.62
N ALA A 62 -6.53 0.79 21.45
CA ALA A 62 -6.12 0.94 22.84
C ALA A 62 -7.16 1.83 23.56
N GLU A 63 -8.43 1.48 23.42
CA GLU A 63 -9.49 1.96 24.30
C GLU A 63 -10.45 0.80 24.47
N ASN A 64 -10.37 0.14 25.62
CA ASN A 64 -11.45 -0.47 26.42
C ASN A 64 -10.83 -1.49 27.40
N ASP A 65 -10.91 -1.12 28.69
CA ASP A 65 -10.63 -1.86 29.94
C ASP A 65 -9.25 -2.50 30.19
#